data_AF-A0A967TKX6-F1
#
_entry.id   AF-A0A967TKX6-F1
#
_cell.length_a   1.000
_cell.length_b   1.000
_cell.length_c   1.000
_cell.angle_alpha   90.00
_cell.angle_beta   90.00
_cell.angle_gamma   90.00
#
_symmetry.space_group_name_H-M   'P 1'
#
loop_
_entity.id
_entity.type
_entity.pdbx_description
1 polymer ?
#
loop_
_entity_poly.entity_id
_entity_poly.type
_entity_poly.pdbx_seq_one_letter_code
_entity_poly.pdbx_strand_id
1 'polypeptide(L)'
;MPHPRYYGAFPRKIKRYVRERDVLDLEAALGSMTGLPASVLGIPERGVLREGMVADLVVFDPERLSAPATFMEPHRYAEGIAHVFVGGVAALRDAHFTGARAGRFLARARFRSPAP
;
A
#
# COMPACT_ATOMS: atom_id res chain seq x y z
N MET A 1 6.16 -21.78 -9.06
CA MET A 1 6.43 -21.32 -7.68
C MET A 1 6.28 -19.80 -7.63
N PRO A 2 5.51 -19.22 -6.70
CA PRO A 2 5.29 -17.78 -6.67
C PRO A 2 6.58 -17.04 -6.34
N HIS A 3 6.80 -15.89 -6.99
CA HIS A 3 7.96 -15.06 -6.72
C HIS A 3 7.77 -14.30 -5.39
N PRO A 4 8.80 -14.19 -4.51
CA PRO A 4 8.67 -13.59 -3.16
C PRO A 4 8.13 -12.15 -3.16
N ARG A 5 8.25 -11.45 -4.29
CA ARG A 5 7.64 -10.13 -4.52
C ARG A 5 6.14 -10.07 -4.23
N TYR A 6 5.42 -11.18 -4.34
CA TYR A 6 3.97 -11.22 -4.08
C TYR A 6 3.65 -10.81 -2.63
N TYR A 7 4.49 -11.22 -1.66
CA TYR A 7 4.27 -10.95 -0.24
C TYR A 7 5.08 -9.77 0.29
N GLY A 8 6.17 -9.41 -0.39
CA GLY A 8 7.19 -8.53 0.18
C GLY A 8 7.48 -7.23 -0.56
N ALA A 9 6.84 -6.92 -1.70
CA ALA A 9 7.28 -5.81 -2.56
C ALA A 9 7.36 -4.45 -1.84
N PHE A 10 6.26 -4.02 -1.20
CA PHE A 10 6.19 -2.71 -0.54
C PHE A 10 6.99 -2.64 0.77
N PRO A 11 6.91 -3.64 1.68
CA PRO A 11 7.75 -3.66 2.88
C PRO A 11 9.24 -3.70 2.56
N ARG A 12 9.64 -4.47 1.53
CA ARG A 12 11.02 -4.47 1.03
C ARG A 12 11.42 -3.11 0.48
N LYS A 13 10.51 -2.37 -0.18
CA LYS A 13 10.81 -1.04 -0.69
C LYS A 13 11.28 -0.11 0.43
N ILE A 14 10.48 -0.03 1.50
CA ILE A 14 10.78 0.80 2.68
C ILE A 14 12.03 0.26 3.39
N LYS A 15 12.07 -1.01 3.79
CA LYS A 15 13.21 -1.55 4.55
C LYS A 15 14.53 -1.45 3.77
N ARG A 16 14.55 -1.94 2.53
CA ARG A 16 15.81 -2.08 1.76
C ARG A 16 16.29 -0.76 1.18
N TYR A 17 15.41 0.05 0.61
CA TYR A 17 15.84 1.23 -0.16
C TYR A 17 15.76 2.53 0.62
N VAL A 18 14.83 2.64 1.58
CA VAL A 18 14.77 3.79 2.50
C VAL A 18 15.74 3.57 3.66
N ARG A 19 15.55 2.49 4.45
CA ARG A 19 16.30 2.33 5.71
C ARG A 19 17.72 1.76 5.55
N GLU A 20 17.86 0.62 4.87
CA GLU A 20 19.15 -0.10 4.81
C GLU A 20 20.17 0.54 3.84
N ARG A 21 19.68 1.15 2.75
CA ARG A 21 20.54 1.68 1.69
C ARG A 21 20.56 3.20 1.62
N ASP A 22 19.56 3.87 2.21
CA ASP A 22 19.45 5.33 2.20
C ASP A 22 19.56 5.95 0.79
N VAL A 23 18.86 5.34 -0.18
CA VAL A 23 18.86 5.78 -1.59
C VAL A 23 17.52 6.35 -2.04
N LEU A 24 16.55 6.41 -1.14
CA LEU A 24 15.19 6.87 -1.41
C LEU A 24 14.56 7.41 -0.14
N ASP A 25 14.04 8.63 -0.17
CA ASP A 25 13.32 9.21 0.98
C ASP A 25 12.03 8.42 1.27
N LEU A 26 11.60 8.42 2.54
CA LEU A 26 10.40 7.72 2.96
C LEU A 26 9.15 8.28 2.26
N GLU A 27 9.05 9.60 2.14
CA GLU A 27 7.96 10.32 1.49
C GLU A 27 7.90 9.99 0.00
N ALA A 28 9.06 9.93 -0.68
CA ALA A 28 9.13 9.54 -2.08
C ALA A 28 8.72 8.06 -2.27
N ALA A 29 9.16 7.18 -1.36
CA ALA A 29 8.73 5.80 -1.35
C ALA A 29 7.21 5.68 -1.16
N LEU A 30 6.63 6.37 -0.19
CA LEU A 30 5.18 6.39 0.08
C LEU A 30 4.39 6.97 -1.09
N GLY A 31 4.80 8.11 -1.63
CA GLY A 31 4.15 8.76 -2.78
C GLY A 31 4.11 7.87 -4.01
N SER A 32 5.20 7.14 -4.28
CA SER A 32 5.29 6.23 -5.42
C SER A 32 4.39 4.99 -5.34
N MET A 33 3.85 4.66 -4.16
CA MET A 33 2.93 3.53 -3.94
C MET A 33 1.53 3.95 -3.48
N THR A 34 1.25 5.26 -3.42
CA THR A 34 -0.05 5.82 -3.01
C THR A 34 -0.53 6.87 -4.01
N GLY A 35 -0.11 8.13 -3.84
CA GLY A 35 -0.59 9.28 -4.63
C GLY A 35 -0.20 9.23 -6.10
N LEU A 36 1.01 8.81 -6.43
CA LEU A 36 1.45 8.70 -7.83
C LEU A 36 0.61 7.67 -8.61
N PRO A 37 0.44 6.41 -8.15
CA PRO A 37 -0.48 5.48 -8.78
C PRO A 37 -1.92 6.01 -8.89
N ALA A 38 -2.46 6.64 -7.84
CA ALA A 38 -3.81 7.21 -7.88
C ALA A 38 -3.94 8.30 -8.96
N SER A 39 -2.94 9.16 -9.10
CA SER A 39 -2.88 10.18 -10.15
C SER A 39 -2.78 9.56 -11.54
N VAL A 40 -1.90 8.58 -11.75
CA VAL A 40 -1.70 7.92 -13.06
C VAL A 40 -2.95 7.17 -13.49
N LEU A 41 -3.67 6.55 -12.56
CA LEU A 41 -4.88 5.78 -12.83
C LEU A 41 -6.15 6.64 -12.87
N GLY A 42 -6.08 7.90 -12.45
CA GLY A 42 -7.23 8.82 -12.42
C GLY A 42 -8.26 8.47 -11.34
N ILE A 43 -7.78 8.20 -10.11
CA ILE A 43 -8.61 7.87 -8.94
C ILE A 43 -8.50 9.03 -7.93
N PRO A 44 -9.21 10.14 -8.16
CA PRO A 44 -8.97 11.41 -7.47
C PRO A 44 -9.30 11.38 -5.96
N GLU A 45 -10.11 10.43 -5.50
CA GLU A 45 -10.56 10.33 -4.11
C GLU A 45 -9.68 9.41 -3.23
N ARG A 46 -8.55 8.91 -3.74
CA ARG A 46 -7.65 7.96 -3.06
C ARG A 46 -6.18 8.35 -3.16
N GLY A 47 -5.34 7.65 -2.39
CA GLY A 47 -3.87 7.73 -2.49
C GLY A 47 -3.23 8.89 -1.71
N VAL A 48 -4.01 9.73 -1.04
CA VAL A 48 -3.48 10.78 -0.15
C VAL A 48 -4.31 10.85 1.14
N LEU A 49 -3.65 11.23 2.24
CA LEU A 49 -4.29 11.44 3.53
C LEU A 49 -4.77 12.88 3.63
N ARG A 50 -6.09 13.08 3.42
CA ARG A 50 -6.75 14.38 3.49
C ARG A 50 -8.22 14.20 3.82
N GLU A 51 -8.81 15.16 4.51
CA GLU A 51 -10.25 15.19 4.76
C GLU A 51 -11.04 15.09 3.44
N GLY A 52 -12.13 14.33 3.48
CA GLY A 52 -12.99 14.03 2.33
C GLY A 52 -12.48 12.91 1.41
N MET A 53 -11.29 12.35 1.64
CA MET A 53 -10.78 11.20 0.88
C MET A 53 -11.29 9.87 1.43
N VAL A 54 -11.24 8.82 0.61
CA VAL A 54 -11.52 7.46 1.05
C VAL A 54 -10.47 7.04 2.09
N ALA A 55 -10.92 6.49 3.22
CA ALA A 55 -10.06 6.00 4.30
C ALA A 55 -9.41 4.63 3.97
N ASP A 56 -8.59 4.61 2.91
CA ASP A 56 -7.66 3.53 2.63
C ASP A 56 -6.33 3.82 3.35
N LEU A 57 -6.14 3.19 4.51
CA LEU A 57 -5.06 3.53 5.44
C LEU A 57 -4.24 2.28 5.77
N VAL A 58 -2.94 2.48 5.97
CA VAL A 58 -2.03 1.46 6.50
C VAL A 58 -1.29 2.05 7.68
N VAL A 59 -1.34 1.34 8.82
CA VAL A 59 -0.55 1.66 10.00
C VAL A 59 0.52 0.59 10.13
N PHE A 60 1.78 1.01 10.13
CA PHE A 60 2.92 0.11 10.21
C PHE A 60 4.01 0.70 11.10
N ASP A 61 4.83 -0.18 11.66
CA ASP A 61 6.02 0.17 12.42
C ASP A 61 7.23 0.14 11.46
N PRO A 62 7.85 1.30 11.15
CA PRO A 62 8.98 1.35 10.23
C PRO A 62 10.21 0.56 10.72
N GLU A 63 10.36 0.41 12.04
CA GLU A 63 11.47 -0.32 12.67
C GLU A 63 11.29 -1.83 12.52
N ARG A 64 10.04 -2.31 12.65
CA ARG A 64 9.69 -3.74 12.56
C ARG A 64 9.33 -4.22 11.15
N LEU A 65 9.21 -3.31 10.19
CA LEU A 65 8.76 -3.64 8.84
C LEU A 65 9.73 -4.61 8.14
N SER A 66 9.22 -5.79 7.76
CA SER A 66 10.05 -6.88 7.20
C SER A 66 9.34 -7.63 6.07
N ALA A 67 10.12 -8.20 5.14
CA ALA A 67 9.65 -9.00 4.02
C ALA A 67 10.41 -10.34 4.00
N PRO A 68 10.00 -11.33 4.82
CA PRO A 68 10.75 -12.57 5.02
C PRO A 68 10.62 -13.57 3.87
N ALA A 69 9.71 -13.34 2.90
CA ALA A 69 9.54 -14.22 1.75
C ALA A 69 10.84 -14.32 0.92
N THR A 70 11.31 -15.54 0.71
CA THR A 70 12.50 -15.84 -0.11
C THR A 70 12.11 -16.63 -1.36
N PHE A 71 13.07 -16.91 -2.25
CA PHE A 71 12.83 -17.82 -3.37
C PHE A 71 12.51 -19.24 -2.91
N MET A 72 13.13 -19.70 -1.82
CA MET A 72 12.89 -21.04 -1.27
C MET A 72 11.60 -21.10 -0.45
N GLU A 73 11.25 -19.99 0.22
CA GLU A 73 10.07 -19.88 1.08
C GLU A 73 9.25 -18.65 0.68
N PRO A 74 8.55 -18.69 -0.48
CA PRO A 74 7.89 -17.51 -1.01
C PRO A 74 6.59 -17.14 -0.27
N HIS A 75 6.00 -18.07 0.50
CA HIS A 75 4.71 -17.88 1.19
C HIS A 75 4.86 -17.38 2.63
N ARG A 76 5.63 -16.30 2.82
CA ARG A 76 5.80 -15.67 4.14
C ARG A 76 5.24 -14.26 4.10
N TYR A 77 4.28 -13.96 4.97
CA TYR A 77 3.70 -12.63 5.07
C TYR A 77 4.72 -11.61 5.57
N ALA A 78 4.52 -10.36 5.18
CA ALA A 78 5.27 -9.25 5.72
C ALA A 78 4.94 -9.03 7.20
N GLU A 79 5.91 -8.52 7.94
CA GLU A 79 5.79 -8.20 9.36
C GLU A 79 5.85 -6.68 9.55
N GLY A 80 5.36 -6.19 10.70
CA GLY A 80 5.35 -4.77 11.04
C GLY A 80 4.15 -3.97 10.54
N ILE A 81 3.21 -4.60 9.83
CA ILE A 81 1.92 -3.97 9.45
C ILE A 81 0.91 -4.25 10.56
N ALA A 82 0.49 -3.21 11.29
CA ALA A 82 -0.42 -3.32 12.42
C ALA A 82 -1.90 -3.28 11.98
N HIS A 83 -2.25 -2.31 11.14
CA HIS A 83 -3.63 -2.13 10.68
C HIS A 83 -3.70 -1.80 9.19
N VAL A 84 -4.74 -2.29 8.55
CA VAL A 84 -5.10 -1.95 7.17
C VAL A 84 -6.59 -1.66 7.12
N PHE A 85 -6.94 -0.49 6.61
CA PHE A 85 -8.30 -0.05 6.40
C PHE A 85 -8.55 0.08 4.90
N VAL A 86 -9.71 -0.41 4.46
CA VAL A 86 -10.19 -0.25 3.08
C VAL A 86 -11.53 0.44 3.15
N GLY A 87 -11.61 1.67 2.63
CA GLY A 87 -12.81 2.50 2.76
C GLY A 87 -13.29 2.69 4.20
N GLY A 88 -12.36 2.78 5.16
CA GLY A 88 -12.65 2.94 6.59
C GLY A 88 -12.97 1.65 7.34
N VAL A 89 -13.09 0.51 6.65
CA VAL A 89 -13.33 -0.79 7.28
C VAL A 89 -12.00 -1.50 7.53
N ALA A 90 -11.78 -1.96 8.76
CA ALA A 90 -10.56 -2.70 9.11
C ALA A 90 -10.52 -4.06 8.39
N ALA A 91 -9.62 -4.21 7.42
CA ALA A 91 -9.30 -5.48 6.77
C ALA A 91 -8.22 -6.26 7.54
N LEU A 92 -7.28 -5.53 8.15
CA LEU A 92 -6.30 -6.07 9.09
C LEU A 92 -6.38 -5.25 10.37
N ARG A 93 -6.43 -5.91 11.53
CA ARG A 93 -6.41 -5.27 12.84
C ARG A 93 -5.51 -6.06 13.78
N ASP A 94 -4.60 -5.36 14.47
CA ASP A 94 -3.63 -5.97 15.38
C ASP A 94 -2.82 -7.09 14.70
N ALA A 95 -2.42 -6.85 13.44
CA ALA A 95 -1.75 -7.81 12.55
C ALA A 95 -2.56 -9.08 12.19
N HIS A 96 -3.86 -9.12 12.49
CA HIS A 96 -4.76 -10.22 12.13
C HIS A 96 -5.77 -9.84 11.05
N PHE A 97 -5.98 -10.73 10.07
CA PHE A 97 -7.00 -10.54 9.04
C PHE A 97 -8.40 -10.65 9.65
N THR A 98 -9.25 -9.67 9.39
CA THR A 98 -10.57 -9.57 10.03
C THR A 98 -11.66 -10.35 9.29
N GLY A 99 -11.39 -10.82 8.06
CA GLY A 99 -12.41 -11.39 7.17
C GLY A 99 -13.16 -10.34 6.33
N ALA A 100 -13.03 -9.04 6.66
CA ALA A 100 -13.74 -7.99 5.97
C ALA A 100 -13.27 -7.80 4.52
N ARG A 101 -14.22 -7.67 3.58
CA ARG A 101 -13.98 -7.45 2.15
C ARG A 101 -14.66 -6.16 1.69
N ALA A 102 -14.15 -5.01 2.12
CA ALA A 102 -14.73 -3.70 1.85
C ALA A 102 -14.26 -3.05 0.53
N GLY A 103 -13.58 -3.82 -0.34
CA GLY A 103 -13.16 -3.35 -1.66
C GLY A 103 -14.36 -2.96 -2.52
N ARG A 104 -14.18 -1.94 -3.36
CA ARG A 104 -15.17 -1.50 -4.36
C ARG A 104 -14.57 -1.51 -5.74
N PHE A 105 -15.40 -1.76 -6.75
CA PHE A 105 -15.01 -1.57 -8.13
C PHE A 105 -14.67 -0.09 -8.36
N LEU A 106 -13.50 0.18 -8.95
CA LEU A 106 -13.08 1.52 -9.32
C LEU A 106 -13.32 1.70 -10.81
N ALA A 107 -14.37 2.43 -11.15
CA ALA A 107 -14.60 2.82 -12.53
C ALA A 107 -13.59 3.89 -12.92
N ARG A 108 -12.98 3.75 -14.10
CA ARG A 108 -12.17 4.85 -14.66
C ARG A 108 -13.10 6.03 -14.87
N ALA A 109 -12.79 7.19 -14.27
CA ALA A 109 -13.50 8.42 -14.58
C ALA A 109 -13.46 8.60 -16.10
N ARG A 110 -14.63 8.72 -16.75
CA ARG A 110 -14.68 9.01 -18.19
C ARG A 110 -13.86 10.26 -18.42
N PHE A 111 -12.91 10.20 -19.35
CA PHE A 111 -12.17 11.37 -19.80
C PHE A 111 -13.20 12.41 -20.24
N ARG A 112 -13.46 13.41 -19.39
CA ARG A 112 -14.20 14.61 -19.81
C ARG A 112 -13.17 15.46 -20.53
N SER A 113 -13.35 15.62 -21.85
CA SER A 113 -12.62 16.67 -22.56
C SER A 113 -12.85 17.99 -21.82
N PRO A 114 -11.82 18.84 -21.67
CA PRO A 114 -12.05 20.20 -21.22
C PRO A 114 -13.07 20.85 -22.16
N ALA A 115 -14.01 21.61 -21.60
CA ALA A 115 -14.93 22.42 -22.38
C ALA A 115 -14.12 23.37 -23.29
N PRO A 116 -14.59 23.66 -24.51
CA PRO A 116 -13.88 24.49 -25.48
C PRO A 116 -13.55 25.88 -24.93
#